data_AF-A0A4R2D028-F1
#
_entry.id   AF-A0A4R2D028-F1
#
_cell.length_a   1.000
_cell.length_b   1.000
_cell.length_c   1.000
_cell.angle_alpha   90.00
_cell.angle_beta   90.00
_cell.angle_gamma   90.00
#
_symmetry.space_group_name_H-M   'P 1'
#
loop_
_entity.id
_entity.type
_entity.pdbx_description
1 polymer ?
#
loop_
_entity_poly.entity_id
_entity_poly.type
_entity_poly.pdbx_seq_one_letter_code
_entity_poly.pdbx_strand_id
1 'polypeptide(L)'
;MIALTKFMHIAAIAIWAAGVVSLPGLYVQRAHVKDEDALLRLQRLVRFAYVAVISPAAFLAVVTGTALIFLRQTFEPWFSVKLAFVGVLATFHVLTGLVVIRLFRKGEIYPVWRFVTATVLSGAVVVAIFFIVLAKPAIDLAVLDVLAEPGGLKRLYDEFSPWRKP
;
A
#
# COMPACT_ATOMS: atom_id res chain seq x y z
N MET A 1 24.16 12.36 -8.05
CA MET A 1 22.72 12.27 -8.41
C MET A 1 22.03 11.04 -7.82
N ILE A 2 22.51 9.81 -8.05
CA ILE A 2 21.84 8.58 -7.58
C ILE A 2 21.65 8.52 -6.04
N ALA A 3 22.65 8.95 -5.25
CA ALA A 3 22.55 8.92 -3.79
C ALA A 3 21.43 9.82 -3.24
N LEU A 4 21.28 11.02 -3.80
CA LEU A 4 20.21 11.95 -3.42
C LEU A 4 18.83 11.38 -3.77
N THR A 5 18.65 10.82 -4.96
CA THR A 5 17.38 10.18 -5.36
C THR A 5 17.03 9.01 -4.44
N LYS A 6 18.02 8.19 -4.06
CA LYS A 6 17.83 7.12 -3.06
C LYS A 6 17.41 7.66 -1.70
N PHE A 7 18.09 8.69 -1.22
CA PHE A 7 17.75 9.34 0.04
C PHE A 7 16.31 9.86 0.03
N MET A 8 15.93 10.62 -1.00
CA MET A 8 14.57 11.13 -1.15
C MET A 8 13.54 10.01 -1.23
N HIS A 9 13.83 8.94 -1.98
CA HIS A 9 12.94 7.79 -2.09
C HIS A 9 12.72 7.10 -0.74
N ILE A 10 13.81 6.82 -0.01
CA ILE A 10 13.75 6.13 1.29
C ILE A 10 13.04 7.00 2.34
N ALA A 11 13.30 8.31 2.37
CA ALA A 11 12.61 9.23 3.26
C ALA A 11 11.11 9.29 2.93
N ALA A 12 10.76 9.42 1.65
CA ALA A 12 9.38 9.50 1.21
C ALA A 12 8.59 8.21 1.48
N ILE A 13 9.17 7.04 1.19
CA ILE A 13 8.51 5.75 1.46
C ILE A 13 8.36 5.50 2.96
N ALA A 14 9.30 5.95 3.79
CA ALA A 14 9.19 5.84 5.24
C ALA A 14 8.02 6.67 5.79
N ILE A 15 7.90 7.93 5.36
CA ILE A 15 6.79 8.81 5.76
C ILE A 15 5.45 8.23 5.26
N TRP A 16 5.42 7.76 4.01
CA TRP A 16 4.20 7.20 3.42
C TRP A 16 3.75 5.92 4.15
N ALA A 17 4.66 4.97 4.37
CA ALA A 17 4.38 3.72 5.08
C ALA A 17 3.92 4.00 6.52
N ALA A 18 4.63 4.86 7.26
CA ALA A 18 4.24 5.25 8.62
C ALA A 18 2.85 5.90 8.64
N GLY A 19 2.55 6.76 7.66
CA GLY A 19 1.26 7.39 7.51
C GLY A 19 0.12 6.39 7.31
N VAL A 20 0.23 5.48 6.34
CA VAL A 20 -0.81 4.49 6.04
C VAL A 20 -1.06 3.57 7.23
N VAL A 21 0.00 3.13 7.92
CA VAL A 21 -0.13 2.21 9.07
C VAL A 21 -0.71 2.90 10.32
N SER A 22 -0.38 4.18 10.55
CA SER A 22 -0.78 4.92 11.75
C SER A 22 -2.15 5.58 11.68
N LEU A 23 -2.60 5.99 10.48
CA LEU A 23 -3.87 6.69 10.29
C LEU A 23 -5.11 5.97 10.88
N PRO A 24 -5.25 4.62 10.76
CA PRO A 24 -6.33 3.89 11.40
C PRO A 24 -6.45 4.15 12.92
N GLY A 25 -5.34 4.41 13.61
CA GLY A 25 -5.33 4.75 15.03
C GLY A 25 -6.02 6.07 15.34
N LEU A 26 -5.91 7.06 14.45
CA LEU A 26 -6.66 8.32 14.57
C LEU A 26 -8.16 8.12 14.31
N TYR A 27 -8.53 7.13 13.49
CA TYR A 27 -9.94 6.87 13.15
C TYR A 27 -10.71 6.26 14.32
N VAL A 28 -10.07 5.37 15.09
CA VAL A 28 -10.66 4.78 16.30
C VAL A 28 -10.94 5.83 17.38
N GLN A 29 -10.14 6.90 17.44
CA GLN A 29 -10.37 7.97 18.41
C GLN A 29 -11.73 8.65 18.19
N ARG A 30 -12.24 8.70 16.95
CA ARG A 30 -13.53 9.33 16.67
C ARG A 30 -14.69 8.70 17.46
N ALA A 31 -14.64 7.41 17.78
CA ALA A 31 -15.68 6.76 18.58
C ALA A 31 -15.76 7.29 20.03
N HIS A 32 -14.68 7.92 20.52
CA HIS A 32 -14.56 8.42 21.89
C HIS A 32 -14.78 9.93 22.02
N VAL A 33 -14.83 10.66 20.89
CA VAL A 33 -15.01 12.11 20.88
C VAL A 33 -16.49 12.46 20.74
N LYS A 34 -17.07 13.05 21.80
CA LYS A 34 -18.47 13.50 21.83
C LYS A 34 -18.64 15.01 21.63
N ASP A 35 -17.58 15.77 21.93
CA ASP A 35 -17.55 17.22 21.82
C ASP A 35 -17.34 17.68 20.37
N GLU A 36 -18.13 18.66 19.91
CA GLU A 36 -18.10 19.14 18.52
C GLU A 36 -16.76 19.82 18.19
N ASP A 37 -16.21 20.61 19.12
CA ASP A 37 -14.92 21.28 18.90
C ASP A 37 -13.77 20.26 18.81
N ALA A 38 -13.79 19.23 19.67
CA ALA A 38 -12.84 18.13 19.59
C ALA A 38 -12.96 17.33 18.29
N LEU A 39 -14.17 17.11 17.78
CA LEU A 39 -14.38 16.45 16.48
C LEU A 39 -13.78 17.27 15.32
N LEU A 40 -13.98 18.60 15.33
CA LEU A 40 -13.39 19.50 14.33
C LEU A 40 -11.87 19.49 14.38
N ARG A 41 -11.27 19.47 15.58
CA ARG A 41 -9.81 19.35 15.74
C ARG A 41 -9.28 18.04 15.17
N LEU A 42 -9.93 16.91 15.49
CA LEU A 42 -9.57 15.60 14.95
C LEU A 42 -9.69 15.57 13.42
N GLN A 43 -10.74 16.15 12.87
CA GLN A 43 -10.94 16.26 11.42
C GLN A 43 -9.82 17.05 10.74
N ARG A 44 -9.45 18.20 11.29
CA ARG A 44 -8.35 19.01 10.77
C ARG A 44 -7.02 18.25 10.81
N LEU A 45 -6.73 17.58 11.93
CA LEU A 45 -5.51 16.78 12.10
C LEU A 45 -5.43 15.64 11.08
N VAL A 46 -6.49 14.83 10.98
CA VAL A 46 -6.54 13.69 10.05
C VAL A 46 -6.40 14.16 8.60
N ARG A 47 -7.12 15.23 8.22
CA ARG A 47 -7.07 15.78 6.86
C ARG A 47 -5.69 16.38 6.55
N PHE A 48 -5.10 17.08 7.50
CA PHE A 48 -3.74 17.63 7.37
C PHE A 48 -2.72 16.52 7.19
N ALA A 49 -2.72 15.51 8.07
CA ALA A 49 -1.81 14.37 7.96
C ALA A 49 -1.94 13.67 6.60
N TYR A 50 -3.17 13.37 6.17
CA TYR A 50 -3.40 12.66 4.91
C TYR A 50 -3.03 13.50 3.67
N VAL A 51 -3.49 14.75 3.59
CA VAL A 51 -3.37 15.57 2.37
C VAL A 51 -2.04 16.30 2.29
N ALA A 52 -1.54 16.85 3.40
CA ALA A 52 -0.36 17.71 3.40
C ALA A 52 0.96 16.94 3.63
N VAL A 53 0.90 15.75 4.23
CA VAL A 53 2.11 14.99 4.60
C VAL A 53 2.17 13.66 3.85
N ILE A 54 1.17 12.80 4.04
CA ILE A 54 1.23 11.40 3.58
C ILE A 54 1.06 11.33 2.06
N SER A 55 0.11 12.06 1.48
CA SER A 55 -0.10 12.04 0.03
C SER A 55 1.10 12.58 -0.76
N PRO A 56 1.70 13.75 -0.41
CA PRO A 56 2.91 14.22 -1.08
C PRO A 56 4.08 13.25 -0.92
N ALA A 57 4.24 12.63 0.26
CA ALA A 57 5.25 11.59 0.46
C ALA A 57 5.01 10.37 -0.45
N ALA A 58 3.76 9.94 -0.63
CA ALA A 58 3.42 8.87 -1.57
C ALA A 58 3.82 9.22 -3.00
N PHE A 59 3.48 10.43 -3.47
CA PHE A 59 3.88 10.91 -4.79
C PHE A 59 5.41 10.95 -4.95
N LEU A 60 6.12 11.53 -3.98
CA LEU A 60 7.58 11.59 -3.99
C LEU A 60 8.20 10.19 -4.00
N ALA A 61 7.68 9.25 -3.21
CA ALA A 61 8.15 7.88 -3.16
C ALA A 61 8.00 7.18 -4.52
N VAL A 62 6.85 7.33 -5.17
CA VAL A 62 6.60 6.74 -6.49
C VAL A 62 7.49 7.37 -7.56
N VAL A 63 7.53 8.71 -7.66
CA VAL A 63 8.32 9.41 -8.68
C VAL A 63 9.82 9.09 -8.55
N THR A 64 10.37 9.22 -7.34
CA THR A 64 11.79 8.92 -7.09
C THR A 64 12.10 7.43 -7.22
N GLY A 65 11.16 6.56 -6.85
CA GLY A 65 11.27 5.11 -7.03
C GLY A 65 11.35 4.74 -8.49
N THR A 66 10.44 5.28 -9.32
CA THR A 66 10.42 5.12 -10.77
C THR A 66 11.71 5.65 -11.40
N ALA A 67 12.17 6.84 -11.00
CA ALA A 67 13.45 7.38 -11.47
C ALA A 67 14.64 6.44 -11.17
N LEU A 68 14.65 5.80 -10.00
CA LEU A 68 15.70 4.83 -9.64
C LEU A 68 15.71 3.58 -10.52
N ILE A 69 14.56 3.17 -11.09
CA ILE A 69 14.48 2.06 -12.04
C ILE A 69 15.36 2.36 -13.25
N PHE A 70 15.11 3.51 -13.89
CA PHE A 70 15.83 3.93 -15.09
C PHE A 70 17.30 4.23 -14.80
N LEU A 71 17.61 4.81 -13.63
CA LEU A 71 19.00 5.10 -13.23
C LEU A 71 19.83 3.86 -12.90
N ARG A 72 19.20 2.73 -12.57
CA ARG A 72 19.90 1.50 -12.17
C ARG A 72 19.76 0.36 -13.19
N GLN A 73 18.89 0.49 -14.20
CA GLN A 73 18.60 -0.54 -15.20
C GLN A 73 18.28 -1.91 -14.56
N THR A 74 17.61 -1.89 -13.40
CA THR A 74 17.28 -3.12 -12.65
C THR A 74 15.94 -3.66 -13.11
N PHE A 75 15.97 -4.65 -14.01
CA PHE A 75 14.79 -5.34 -14.55
C PHE A 75 14.75 -6.81 -14.10
N GLU A 76 14.92 -7.03 -12.81
CA GLU A 76 14.93 -8.38 -12.22
C GLU A 76 13.54 -8.82 -11.75
N PRO A 77 13.20 -10.12 -11.76
CA PRO A 77 11.88 -10.62 -11.34
C PRO A 77 11.40 -10.14 -9.96
N TRP A 78 12.29 -10.12 -8.96
CA TRP A 78 11.99 -9.64 -7.61
C TRP A 78 11.56 -8.16 -7.58
N PHE A 79 12.02 -7.38 -8.55
CA PHE A 79 11.68 -5.98 -8.68
C PHE A 79 10.21 -5.79 -9.11
N SER A 80 9.72 -6.63 -10.04
CA SER A 80 8.30 -6.66 -10.42
C SER A 80 7.40 -7.02 -9.24
N VAL A 81 7.81 -8.01 -8.43
CA VAL A 81 7.08 -8.38 -7.21
C VAL A 81 7.06 -7.23 -6.20
N LYS A 82 8.19 -6.54 -6.00
CA LYS A 82 8.23 -5.31 -5.18
C LYS A 82 7.21 -4.28 -5.67
N LEU A 83 7.15 -4.02 -6.98
CA LEU A 83 6.19 -3.07 -7.55
C LEU A 83 4.73 -3.48 -7.34
N ALA A 84 4.41 -4.77 -7.43
CA ALA A 84 3.07 -5.26 -7.12
C ALA A 84 2.67 -4.93 -5.67
N PHE A 85 3.55 -5.17 -4.69
CA PHE A 85 3.30 -4.79 -3.29
C PHE A 85 3.19 -3.27 -3.10
N VAL A 86 3.99 -2.46 -3.80
CA VAL A 86 3.85 -1.00 -3.80
C VAL A 86 2.47 -0.59 -4.37
N GLY A 87 1.97 -1.29 -5.39
CA GLY A 87 0.62 -1.11 -5.92
C GLY A 87 -0.48 -1.42 -4.88
N VAL A 88 -0.30 -2.49 -4.11
CA VAL A 88 -1.19 -2.81 -2.98
C VAL A 88 -1.14 -1.72 -1.90
N LEU A 89 0.06 -1.21 -1.56
CA LEU A 89 0.21 -0.09 -0.63
C LEU A 89 -0.49 1.18 -1.15
N ALA A 90 -0.43 1.46 -2.45
CA ALA A 90 -1.17 2.54 -3.08
C ALA A 90 -2.68 2.35 -3.01
N THR A 91 -3.17 1.11 -3.13
CA THR A 91 -4.59 0.80 -2.91
C THR A 91 -4.98 1.10 -1.46
N PHE A 92 -4.18 0.67 -0.48
CA PHE A 92 -4.42 1.04 0.93
C PHE A 92 -4.43 2.55 1.14
N HIS A 93 -3.54 3.30 0.50
CA HIS A 93 -3.52 4.76 0.55
C HIS A 93 -4.85 5.36 0.05
N VAL A 94 -5.34 4.92 -1.11
CA VAL A 94 -6.62 5.40 -1.66
C VAL A 94 -7.80 5.03 -0.76
N LEU A 95 -7.86 3.79 -0.28
CA LEU A 95 -8.90 3.35 0.67
C LEU A 95 -8.89 4.18 1.95
N THR A 96 -7.70 4.52 2.45
CA THR A 96 -7.51 5.40 3.60
C THR A 96 -8.09 6.79 3.32
N GLY A 97 -7.86 7.35 2.13
CA GLY A 97 -8.49 8.61 1.70
C GLY A 97 -10.03 8.54 1.66
N LEU A 98 -10.60 7.44 1.18
CA LEU A 98 -12.05 7.23 1.20
C LEU A 98 -12.59 7.19 2.63
N VAL A 99 -11.86 6.56 3.55
CA VAL A 99 -12.21 6.57 4.98
C VAL A 99 -12.16 7.99 5.52
N VAL A 100 -11.11 8.79 5.26
CA VAL A 100 -11.02 10.18 5.74
C VAL A 100 -12.24 11.01 5.32
N ILE A 101 -12.72 10.85 4.07
CA ILE A 101 -13.89 11.58 3.56
C ILE A 101 -15.19 11.14 4.25
N ARG A 102 -15.35 9.83 4.48
CA ARG A 102 -16.58 9.28 5.08
C ARG A 102 -16.61 9.40 6.60
N LEU A 103 -15.44 9.40 7.24
CA LEU A 103 -15.28 9.28 8.67
C LEU A 103 -16.05 10.36 9.42
N PHE A 104 -16.16 11.58 8.92
CA PHE A 104 -16.82 12.68 9.63
C PHE A 104 -18.29 12.91 9.25
N ARG A 105 -18.94 11.96 8.55
CA ARG A 105 -20.39 12.01 8.33
C ARG A 105 -21.15 11.74 9.64
N LYS A 106 -22.35 12.33 9.78
CA LYS A 106 -23.21 12.14 10.96
C LYS A 106 -23.56 10.65 11.12
N GLY A 107 -23.43 10.12 12.34
CA GLY A 107 -23.83 8.74 12.69
C GLY A 107 -22.84 7.63 12.32
N GLU A 108 -21.75 7.92 11.60
CA GLU A 108 -20.73 6.90 11.30
C GLU A 108 -19.95 6.53 12.57
N ILE A 109 -19.54 5.27 12.71
CA ILE A 109 -18.60 4.82 13.74
C ILE A 109 -17.52 4.00 13.04
N TYR A 110 -16.26 4.24 13.39
CA TYR A 110 -15.16 3.42 12.89
C TYR A 110 -14.89 2.28 13.88
N PRO A 111 -15.30 1.04 13.58
CA PRO A 111 -15.21 -0.05 14.54
C PRO A 111 -13.75 -0.51 14.72
N VAL A 112 -13.44 -0.96 15.94
CA VAL A 112 -12.09 -1.41 16.33
C VAL A 112 -11.57 -2.54 15.44
N TRP A 113 -12.44 -3.46 14.99
CA TRP A 113 -12.02 -4.54 14.09
C TRP A 113 -11.51 -4.02 12.73
N ARG A 114 -12.10 -2.95 12.17
CA ARG A 114 -11.62 -2.33 10.93
C ARG A 114 -10.27 -1.67 11.16
N PHE A 115 -10.06 -1.05 12.32
CA PHE A 115 -8.76 -0.50 12.73
C PHE A 115 -7.70 -1.60 12.76
N VAL A 116 -7.92 -2.66 13.54
CA VAL A 116 -6.96 -3.76 13.67
C VAL A 116 -6.66 -4.38 12.31
N THR A 117 -7.70 -4.66 11.51
CA THR A 117 -7.54 -5.25 10.18
C THR A 117 -6.75 -4.34 9.25
N ALA A 118 -7.08 -3.04 9.19
CA ALA A 118 -6.37 -2.09 8.32
C ALA A 118 -4.90 -1.91 8.72
N THR A 119 -4.61 -1.80 10.03
CA THR A 119 -3.24 -1.67 10.53
C THR A 119 -2.42 -2.93 10.31
N VAL A 120 -2.98 -4.12 10.59
CA VAL A 120 -2.29 -5.40 10.39
C VAL A 120 -2.01 -5.65 8.91
N LEU A 121 -2.99 -5.45 8.03
CA LEU A 121 -2.82 -5.68 6.60
C LEU A 121 -1.83 -4.70 5.97
N SER A 122 -1.95 -3.40 6.28
CA SER A 122 -1.01 -2.40 5.77
C SER A 122 0.41 -2.62 6.32
N GLY A 123 0.53 -2.96 7.60
CA GLY A 123 1.81 -3.31 8.23
C GLY A 123 2.44 -4.54 7.59
N ALA A 124 1.66 -5.60 7.33
CA ALA A 124 2.14 -6.80 6.66
C ALA A 124 2.66 -6.50 5.25
N VAL A 125 1.97 -5.64 4.48
CA VAL A 125 2.46 -5.20 3.16
C VAL A 125 3.77 -4.44 3.26
N VAL A 126 3.91 -3.51 4.23
CA VAL A 126 5.17 -2.77 4.43
C VAL A 126 6.31 -3.71 4.79
N VAL A 127 6.07 -4.67 5.70
CA VAL A 127 7.07 -5.69 6.07
C VAL A 127 7.45 -6.54 4.86
N ALA A 128 6.49 -6.97 4.05
CA ALA A 128 6.74 -7.74 2.84
C ALA A 128 7.61 -6.95 1.84
N ILE A 129 7.31 -5.65 1.62
CA ILE A 129 8.12 -4.79 0.76
C ILE A 129 9.57 -4.74 1.24
N PHE A 130 9.80 -4.51 2.55
CA PHE A 130 11.15 -4.45 3.09
C PHE A 130 11.88 -5.79 3.01
N PHE A 131 11.18 -6.89 3.29
CA PHE A 131 11.73 -8.23 3.15
C PHE A 131 12.19 -8.49 1.70
N ILE A 132 11.34 -8.22 0.71
CA ILE A 132 11.68 -8.42 -0.72
C ILE A 132 12.88 -7.54 -1.13
N VAL A 133 12.89 -6.28 -0.71
CA VAL A 133 13.99 -5.34 -1.04
C VAL A 133 15.31 -5.78 -0.43
N LEU A 134 15.30 -6.35 0.78
CA LEU A 134 16.49 -6.78 1.50
C LEU A 134 16.99 -8.15 1.05
N ALA A 135 16.08 -9.12 0.96
CA ALA A 135 16.38 -10.51 0.63
C ALA A 135 16.69 -10.71 -0.86
N LYS A 136 16.13 -9.86 -1.74
CA LYS A 136 16.25 -9.96 -3.21
C LYS A 136 16.13 -11.42 -3.69
N PRO A 137 15.01 -12.09 -3.38
CA PRO A 137 14.85 -13.50 -3.69
C PRO A 137 15.02 -13.74 -5.18
N ALA A 138 15.69 -14.84 -5.56
CA ALA A 138 15.65 -15.33 -6.92
C ALA A 138 14.24 -15.90 -7.15
N ILE A 139 13.36 -15.09 -7.74
CA ILE A 139 12.00 -15.51 -8.07
C ILE A 139 12.01 -15.98 -9.52
N ASP A 140 11.76 -17.27 -9.69
CA ASP A 140 11.42 -17.83 -10.99
C ASP A 140 9.94 -17.50 -11.28
N LEU A 141 9.71 -16.67 -12.29
CA LEU A 141 8.36 -16.28 -12.73
C LEU A 141 7.85 -17.21 -13.84
N ALA A 142 8.43 -18.40 -14.05
CA ALA A 142 7.99 -19.37 -15.05
C ALA A 142 6.47 -19.69 -15.00
N VAL A 143 5.85 -19.59 -13.83
CA VAL A 143 4.38 -19.74 -13.68
C VAL A 143 3.59 -18.61 -14.37
N LEU A 144 4.14 -17.40 -14.45
CA LEU A 144 3.55 -16.28 -15.17
C LEU A 144 3.75 -16.37 -16.68
N ASP A 145 4.76 -17.10 -17.17
CA ASP A 145 4.95 -17.33 -18.62
C ASP A 145 3.75 -18.08 -19.21
N VAL A 146 3.16 -18.98 -18.42
CA VAL A 146 1.90 -19.66 -18.79
C VAL A 146 0.74 -18.67 -18.94
N LEU A 147 0.74 -17.52 -18.24
CA LEU A 147 -0.28 -16.48 -18.41
C LEU A 147 -0.07 -15.67 -19.70
N ALA A 148 1.14 -15.64 -20.25
CA ALA A 148 1.47 -14.96 -21.50
C ALA A 148 1.16 -15.82 -22.74
N GLU A 149 1.03 -17.14 -22.58
CA GLU A 149 0.59 -18.05 -23.64
C GLU A 149 -0.92 -17.94 -23.91
N PRO A 150 -1.37 -17.82 -25.17
CA PRO A 150 -2.79 -17.81 -25.49
C PRO A 150 -3.44 -19.13 -25.05
N GLY A 151 -4.35 -19.06 -24.07
CA GLY A 151 -5.04 -20.21 -23.49
C GLY A 151 -4.38 -20.84 -22.26
N GLY A 152 -3.25 -20.32 -21.77
CA GLY A 152 -2.56 -20.92 -20.62
C GLY A 152 -3.31 -20.78 -19.28
N LEU A 153 -4.10 -19.73 -19.10
CA LEU A 153 -5.06 -19.60 -17.98
C LEU A 153 -6.07 -20.75 -17.94
N LYS A 154 -6.57 -21.17 -19.11
CA LYS A 154 -7.49 -22.30 -19.21
C LYS A 154 -6.79 -23.61 -18.86
N ARG A 155 -5.56 -23.80 -19.33
CA ARG A 155 -4.73 -24.98 -19.03
C ARG A 155 -4.42 -25.10 -17.54
N LEU A 156 -4.05 -24.01 -16.88
CA LEU A 156 -3.86 -23.97 -15.42
C LEU A 156 -5.17 -24.28 -14.68
N TYR A 157 -6.28 -23.67 -15.10
CA TYR A 157 -7.59 -23.94 -14.52
C TYR A 157 -8.00 -25.42 -14.66
N ASP A 158 -7.76 -26.03 -15.83
CA ASP A 158 -8.08 -27.43 -16.11
C ASP A 158 -7.16 -28.42 -15.36
N GLU A 159 -5.96 -27.99 -14.96
CA GLU A 159 -5.03 -28.77 -14.14
C GLU A 159 -5.44 -28.79 -12.67
N PHE A 160 -5.97 -27.67 -12.15
CA PHE A 160 -6.46 -27.57 -10.76
C PHE A 160 -7.95 -27.89 -10.61
N SER A 161 -8.71 -28.02 -11.70
CA SER A 161 -10.14 -28.32 -11.65
C SER A 161 -10.37 -29.80 -11.36
N PRO A 162 -11.05 -30.15 -10.24
CA PRO A 162 -11.44 -31.53 -9.97
C PRO A 162 -12.54 -32.04 -10.92
N TRP A 163 -13.08 -31.19 -11.79
CA TRP A 163 -14.18 -31.47 -12.71
C TRP A 163 -13.72 -31.51 -14.17
N ARG A 164 -12.56 -32.12 -14.42
CA ARG A 164 -11.99 -32.25 -15.76
C ARG A 164 -12.98 -33.03 -16.65
N LYS A 165 -13.54 -32.38 -17.68
CA LYS A 165 -14.32 -33.09 -18.72
C LYS A 165 -13.32 -33.81 -19.64
N PRO A 166 -13.56 -35.09 -19.98
CA PRO A 166 -12.65 -35.88 -20.79
C PRO A 166 -12.43 -35.31 -22.20
#